data_AF-A0A2N1UGD3-F1
#
_entry.id   AF-A0A2N1UGD3-F1
#
_cell.length_a   1.000
_cell.length_b   1.000
_cell.length_c   1.000
_cell.angle_alpha   90.00
_cell.angle_beta   90.00
_cell.angle_gamma   90.00
#
_symmetry.space_group_name_H-M   'P 1'
#
loop_
_entity.id
_entity.type
_entity.pdbx_description
1 polymer ?
#
loop_
_entity_poly.entity_id
_entity_poly.type
_entity_poly.pdbx_seq_one_letter_code
_entity_poly.pdbx_strand_id
1 'polypeptide(L)'
;MLKEKAPSQSSAPEKFNCSNSITSGAAETRFSFFNNIFNSELESVATAPGGTGNSALNTAAMKIAQFHHLGLFDKEPLKQHLTTAYLKRGGSFKNKTEADATFESGWRAGLKSPRTLPDGGWL
;
A
#
# COMPACT_ATOMS: atom_id res chain seq x y z
N MET A 1 -38.70 23.97 20.92
CA MET A 1 -37.53 24.72 20.41
C MET A 1 -36.68 23.76 19.59
N LEU A 2 -36.72 23.93 18.27
CA LEU A 2 -35.87 23.24 17.31
C LEU A 2 -34.42 23.71 17.48
N LYS A 3 -33.49 22.77 17.62
CA LYS A 3 -32.10 22.95 17.16
C LYS A 3 -31.65 21.67 16.48
N GLU A 4 -31.79 21.68 15.16
CA GLU A 4 -31.02 20.84 14.24
C GLU A 4 -29.53 21.17 14.38
N LYS A 5 -28.64 20.16 14.36
CA LYS A 5 -27.33 20.30 13.72
C LYS A 5 -26.70 18.95 13.35
N ALA A 6 -26.83 18.66 12.05
CA ALA A 6 -25.92 18.02 11.09
C ALA A 6 -25.26 16.65 11.39
N PRO A 7 -25.32 15.70 10.42
CA PRO A 7 -24.52 14.48 10.42
C PRO A 7 -23.06 14.77 10.04
N SER A 8 -22.14 14.23 10.84
CA SER A 8 -20.70 14.20 10.54
C SER A 8 -20.44 13.30 9.33
N GLN A 9 -20.19 13.92 8.18
CA GLN A 9 -19.70 13.22 7.00
C GLN A 9 -18.28 12.73 7.27
N SER A 10 -18.13 11.43 7.53
CA SER A 10 -16.86 10.73 7.54
C SER A 10 -16.32 10.73 6.11
N SER A 11 -15.30 11.55 5.87
CA SER A 11 -14.54 11.61 4.63
C SER A 11 -13.93 10.25 4.30
N ALA A 12 -14.40 9.66 3.20
CA ALA A 12 -13.74 8.53 2.54
C ALA A 12 -12.29 8.93 2.18
N PRO A 13 -11.33 7.99 2.16
CA PRO A 13 -9.97 8.29 1.73
C PRO A 13 -9.99 8.84 0.31
N GLU A 14 -9.39 10.02 0.18
CA GLU A 14 -9.23 10.80 -1.03
C GLU A 14 -8.63 9.91 -2.13
N LYS A 15 -9.43 9.63 -3.17
CA LYS A 15 -9.01 8.83 -4.31
C LYS A 15 -7.84 9.54 -4.97
N PHE A 16 -6.73 8.84 -5.16
CA PHE A 16 -5.55 9.32 -5.87
C PHE A 16 -5.98 9.67 -7.31
N ASN A 17 -6.20 10.97 -7.57
CA ASN A 17 -6.78 11.44 -8.82
C ASN A 17 -5.66 11.85 -9.79
N CYS A 18 -5.17 10.91 -10.59
CA CYS A 18 -4.40 11.24 -11.78
C CYS A 18 -5.38 11.45 -12.94
N SER A 19 -5.78 12.69 -13.19
CA SER A 19 -6.51 13.06 -14.40
C SER A 19 -5.55 13.46 -15.53
N ASN A 20 -5.92 13.03 -16.73
CA ASN A 20 -5.46 13.43 -18.07
C ASN A 20 -4.20 12.78 -18.64
N SER A 21 -4.39 11.67 -19.33
CA SER A 21 -4.16 11.56 -20.78
C SER A 21 -4.71 10.22 -21.25
N ILE A 22 -5.01 10.07 -22.54
CA ILE A 22 -5.53 8.84 -23.14
C ILE A 22 -4.44 7.75 -23.02
N THR A 23 -4.37 7.09 -21.87
CA THR A 23 -3.48 5.95 -21.63
C THR A 23 -4.26 4.69 -21.95
N SER A 24 -3.83 4.01 -23.02
CA SER A 24 -4.27 2.69 -23.48
C SER A 24 -4.76 1.81 -22.33
N GLY A 25 -5.93 1.16 -22.47
CA GLY A 25 -6.56 0.37 -21.39
C GLY A 25 -5.61 -0.56 -20.62
N ALA A 26 -4.54 -1.07 -21.26
CA ALA A 26 -3.48 -1.84 -20.61
C ALA A 26 -2.71 -1.11 -19.49
N ALA A 27 -2.55 0.23 -19.54
CA ALA A 27 -1.92 1.00 -18.47
C ALA A 27 -2.86 1.18 -17.27
N GLU A 28 -4.15 1.45 -17.51
CA GLU A 28 -5.18 1.50 -16.46
C GLU A 28 -5.34 0.14 -15.77
N THR A 29 -5.34 -0.96 -16.53
CA THR A 29 -5.38 -2.32 -15.97
C THR A 29 -4.17 -2.61 -15.07
N ARG A 30 -2.97 -2.22 -15.51
CA ARG A 30 -1.73 -2.40 -14.73
C ARG A 30 -1.76 -1.61 -13.42
N PHE A 31 -2.21 -0.35 -13.47
CA PHE A 31 -2.34 0.48 -12.28
C PHE A 31 -3.41 -0.05 -11.32
N SER A 32 -4.56 -0.46 -11.83
CA SER A 32 -5.64 -1.08 -11.05
C SER A 32 -5.19 -2.38 -10.37
N PHE A 33 -4.48 -3.24 -11.10
CA PHE A 33 -3.93 -4.48 -10.54
C PHE A 33 -2.91 -4.20 -9.44
N PHE A 34 -1.99 -3.24 -9.66
CA PHE A 34 -1.04 -2.83 -8.62
C PHE A 34 -1.76 -2.29 -7.38
N ASN A 35 -2.77 -1.43 -7.55
CA ASN A 35 -3.54 -0.91 -6.42
C ASN A 35 -4.24 -2.02 -5.63
N ASN A 36 -4.74 -3.06 -6.29
CA ASN A 36 -5.33 -4.21 -5.60
C ASN A 36 -4.29 -4.96 -4.75
N ILE A 37 -3.08 -5.18 -5.29
CA ILE A 37 -1.97 -5.75 -4.52
C ILE A 37 -1.64 -4.85 -3.33
N PHE A 38 -1.46 -3.56 -3.58
CA PHE A 38 -1.08 -2.60 -2.54
C PHE A 38 -2.11 -2.56 -1.40
N ASN A 39 -3.40 -2.49 -1.74
CA ASN A 39 -4.49 -2.49 -0.76
C ASN A 39 -4.53 -3.80 0.05
N SER A 40 -4.35 -4.95 -0.60
CA SER A 40 -4.31 -6.24 0.09
C SER A 40 -3.13 -6.34 1.05
N GLU A 41 -1.94 -5.87 0.65
CA GLU A 41 -0.78 -5.85 1.54
C GLU A 41 -0.94 -4.84 2.68
N LEU A 42 -1.56 -3.68 2.42
CA LEU A 42 -1.87 -2.68 3.44
C LEU A 42 -2.83 -3.25 4.50
N GLU A 43 -3.87 -3.96 4.08
CA GLU A 43 -4.80 -4.66 4.95
C GLU A 43 -4.09 -5.76 5.75
N SER A 44 -3.21 -6.54 5.12
CA SER A 44 -2.41 -7.58 5.78
C SER A 44 -1.54 -6.99 6.90
N VAL A 45 -0.90 -5.84 6.66
CA VAL A 45 -0.11 -5.14 7.68
C VAL A 45 -0.98 -4.60 8.82
N ALA A 46 -2.15 -4.04 8.50
CA ALA A 46 -3.06 -3.45 9.48
C ALA A 46 -3.72 -4.49 10.40
N THR A 47 -3.97 -5.69 9.88
CA THR A 47 -4.70 -6.77 10.56
C THR A 47 -3.79 -7.88 11.09
N ALA A 48 -2.47 -7.76 10.90
CA ALA A 48 -1.50 -8.75 11.36
C ALA A 48 -1.69 -9.08 12.86
N PRO A 49 -1.67 -10.37 13.25
CA PRO A 49 -1.69 -10.76 14.66
C PRO A 49 -0.55 -10.14 15.48
N GLY A 50 -0.73 -10.09 16.81
CA GLY A 50 0.32 -9.66 17.73
C GLY A 50 1.61 -10.47 17.50
N GLY A 51 2.76 -9.78 17.45
CA GLY A 51 4.07 -10.40 17.23
C GLY A 51 4.44 -10.70 15.77
N THR A 52 3.51 -10.66 14.81
CA THR A 52 3.80 -10.96 13.39
C THR A 52 3.93 -9.73 12.51
N GLY A 53 3.64 -8.55 13.05
CA GLY A 53 3.57 -7.33 12.28
C GLY A 53 4.83 -6.89 11.55
N ASN A 54 6.02 -7.17 12.11
CA ASN A 54 7.28 -6.88 11.42
C ASN A 54 7.42 -7.76 10.17
N SER A 55 7.08 -9.05 10.30
CA SER A 55 7.09 -9.98 9.16
C SER A 55 6.07 -9.55 8.09
N ALA A 56 4.87 -9.12 8.50
CA ALA A 56 3.85 -8.61 7.59
C ALA A 56 4.34 -7.35 6.84
N LEU A 57 4.89 -6.35 7.56
CA LEU A 57 5.44 -5.13 6.95
C LEU A 57 6.60 -5.44 5.99
N ASN A 58 7.51 -6.31 6.41
CA ASN A 58 8.65 -6.72 5.60
C ASN A 58 8.19 -7.42 4.30
N THR A 59 7.25 -8.34 4.42
CA THR A 59 6.68 -9.09 3.29
C THR A 59 5.93 -8.17 2.33
N ALA A 60 5.12 -7.25 2.86
CA ALA A 60 4.41 -6.25 2.08
C ALA A 60 5.39 -5.38 1.28
N ALA A 61 6.40 -4.81 1.95
CA ALA A 61 7.42 -4.00 1.31
C ALA A 61 8.18 -4.78 0.23
N MET A 62 8.51 -6.05 0.48
CA MET A 62 9.14 -6.94 -0.49
C MET A 62 8.25 -7.12 -1.73
N LYS A 63 7.00 -7.54 -1.58
CA LYS A 63 6.11 -7.79 -2.72
C LYS A 63 5.88 -6.54 -3.56
N ILE A 64 5.69 -5.38 -2.93
CA ILE A 64 5.48 -4.12 -3.62
C ILE A 64 6.74 -3.69 -4.40
N ALA A 65 7.92 -3.82 -3.79
CA ALA A 65 9.18 -3.44 -4.43
C ALA A 65 9.50 -4.25 -5.69
N GLN A 66 8.97 -5.47 -5.81
CA GLN A 66 9.13 -6.30 -7.01
C GLN A 66 8.54 -5.64 -8.27
N PHE A 67 7.62 -4.69 -8.13
CA PHE A 67 7.00 -3.97 -9.24
C PHE A 67 7.61 -2.57 -9.48
N HIS A 68 8.57 -2.13 -8.67
CA HIS A 68 9.11 -0.76 -8.72
C HIS A 68 9.80 -0.45 -10.06
N HIS A 69 10.41 -1.45 -10.71
CA HIS A 69 11.04 -1.30 -12.02
C HIS A 69 10.07 -0.87 -13.14
N LEU A 70 8.75 -1.04 -12.93
CA LEU A 70 7.72 -0.63 -13.89
C LEU A 70 7.48 0.88 -13.91
N GLY A 71 8.00 1.63 -12.93
CA GLY A 71 7.88 3.10 -12.87
C GLY A 71 6.45 3.62 -12.66
N LEU A 72 5.57 2.78 -12.11
CA LEU A 72 4.15 3.13 -11.91
C LEU A 72 3.85 3.90 -10.62
N PHE A 73 4.82 3.95 -9.70
CA PHE A 73 4.63 4.48 -8.35
C PHE A 73 5.96 4.90 -7.72
N ASP A 74 5.88 5.80 -6.74
CA ASP A 74 7.01 6.23 -5.94
C ASP A 74 7.10 5.44 -4.63
N LYS A 75 8.33 5.19 -4.18
CA LYS A 75 8.61 4.47 -2.92
C LYS A 75 8.07 5.19 -1.68
N GLU A 76 8.31 6.50 -1.56
CA GLU A 76 8.07 7.23 -0.32
C GLU A 76 6.58 7.27 0.10
N PRO A 77 5.61 7.53 -0.80
CA PRO A 77 4.20 7.44 -0.45
C PRO A 77 3.78 6.05 0.05
N LEU A 78 4.29 4.99 -0.58
CA LEU A 78 3.98 3.60 -0.20
C LEU A 78 4.58 3.25 1.16
N LYS A 79 5.81 3.68 1.42
CA LYS A 79 6.46 3.57 2.73
C LYS A 79 5.62 4.24 3.81
N GLN A 80 5.19 5.48 3.58
CA GLN A 80 4.39 6.23 4.55
C GLN A 80 3.08 5.51 4.87
N HIS A 81 2.39 4.98 3.87
CA HIS A 81 1.14 4.24 4.07
C HIS A 81 1.35 2.94 4.86
N LEU A 82 2.31 2.09 4.47
CA LEU A 82 2.55 0.81 5.16
C LEU A 82 3.06 1.00 6.58
N THR A 83 3.99 1.94 6.80
CA THR A 83 4.50 2.24 8.15
C THR A 83 3.40 2.85 9.03
N THR A 84 2.53 3.70 8.48
CA THR A 84 1.37 4.22 9.21
C THR A 84 0.40 3.10 9.59
N ALA A 85 0.10 2.17 8.69
CA ALA A 85 -0.75 1.01 9.00
C ALA A 85 -0.12 0.14 10.10
N TYR A 86 1.18 -0.13 9.99
CA TYR A 86 1.96 -0.85 11.01
C TYR A 86 1.89 -0.17 12.39
N LEU A 87 2.04 1.15 12.44
CA LEU A 87 2.02 1.92 13.68
C LEU A 87 0.60 2.07 14.26
N LYS A 88 -0.45 2.03 13.43
CA LYS A 88 -1.84 2.10 13.91
C LYS A 88 -2.33 0.77 14.49
N ARG A 89 -1.84 -0.37 13.99
CA ARG A 89 -2.15 -1.73 14.48
C ARG A 89 -2.04 -1.86 16.01
N GLY A 90 -2.92 -2.60 16.68
CA GLY A 90 -2.79 -2.91 18.11
C GLY A 90 -1.72 -3.98 18.44
N GLY A 91 -1.35 -4.13 19.71
CA GLY A 91 -0.68 -5.35 20.19
C GLY A 91 0.81 -5.53 19.90
N SER A 92 1.59 -4.45 19.71
CA SER A 92 3.07 -4.51 19.69
C SER A 92 3.68 -3.20 20.18
N PHE A 93 4.96 -3.23 20.58
CA PHE A 93 5.75 -2.01 20.77
C PHE A 93 5.88 -1.30 19.42
N LYS A 94 5.39 -0.06 19.34
CA LYS A 94 5.32 0.72 18.11
C LYS A 94 6.52 1.66 18.05
N ASN A 95 7.52 1.33 17.24
CA ASN A 95 8.65 2.21 16.97
C ASN A 95 8.72 2.54 15.48
N LYS A 96 8.72 3.84 15.16
CA LYS A 96 8.87 4.32 13.78
C LYS A 96 10.20 3.91 13.17
N THR A 97 11.30 3.99 13.92
CA THR A 97 12.64 3.61 13.44
C THR A 97 12.71 2.14 13.05
N GLU A 98 12.05 1.27 13.82
CA GLU A 98 11.97 -0.16 13.52
C GLU A 98 11.09 -0.43 12.30
N ALA A 99 9.94 0.25 12.20
CA ALA A 99 9.07 0.16 11.03
C ALA A 99 9.80 0.58 9.74
N ASP A 100 10.54 1.71 9.80
CA ASP A 100 11.34 2.19 8.68
C ASP A 100 12.43 1.17 8.30
N ALA A 101 13.19 0.66 9.26
CA ALA A 101 14.23 -0.35 9.00
C ALA A 101 13.65 -1.65 8.41
N THR A 102 12.51 -2.09 8.93
CA THR A 102 11.79 -3.30 8.47
C THR A 102 11.30 -3.13 7.04
N PHE A 103 10.72 -1.97 6.72
CA PHE A 103 10.30 -1.61 5.38
C PHE A 103 11.51 -1.60 4.42
N GLU A 104 12.59 -0.90 4.76
CA GLU A 104 13.77 -0.80 3.89
C GLU A 104 14.41 -2.16 3.61
N SER A 105 14.47 -3.04 4.62
CA SER A 105 14.94 -4.42 4.47
C SER A 105 14.09 -5.20 3.46
N GLY A 106 12.77 -5.16 3.62
CA GLY A 106 11.84 -5.84 2.72
C GLY A 106 11.91 -5.27 1.30
N TRP A 107 11.92 -3.95 1.19
CA TRP A 107 12.05 -3.24 -0.07
C TRP A 107 13.29 -3.67 -0.86
N ARG A 108 14.46 -3.67 -0.21
CA ARG A 108 15.71 -4.13 -0.81
C ARG A 108 15.68 -5.59 -1.24
N ALA A 109 14.98 -6.46 -0.50
CA ALA A 109 14.79 -7.85 -0.89
C ALA A 109 13.93 -7.96 -2.14
N GLY A 110 12.83 -7.21 -2.21
CA GLY A 110 11.92 -7.21 -3.36
C GLY A 110 12.56 -6.71 -4.65
N LEU A 111 13.42 -5.69 -4.58
CA LEU A 111 14.17 -5.20 -5.73
C LEU A 111 15.07 -6.27 -6.38
N LYS A 112 15.47 -7.31 -5.64
CA LYS A 112 16.29 -8.43 -6.17
C LYS A 112 15.48 -9.46 -6.93
N SER A 113 14.14 -9.41 -6.87
CA SER A 113 13.26 -10.37 -7.54
C SER A 113 12.14 -9.67 -8.29
N PRO A 114 12.46 -8.88 -9.34
CA PRO A 114 11.46 -8.13 -10.10
C PRO A 114 10.34 -9.03 -10.63
N ARG A 115 9.09 -8.56 -10.54
CA ARG A 115 7.92 -9.22 -11.11
C ARG A 115 7.28 -8.33 -12.16
N THR A 116 6.75 -8.95 -13.20
CA THR A 116 5.90 -8.30 -14.19
C THR A 116 4.44 -8.36 -13.74
N LEU A 117 3.65 -7.42 -14.24
CA LEU A 117 2.20 -7.48 -14.11
C LEU A 117 1.65 -8.45 -15.16
N PRO A 118 0.52 -9.12 -14.92
CA PRO A 118 -0.13 -9.91 -15.96
C PRO A 118 -0.47 -9.02 -17.16
N ASP A 119 -0.19 -9.46 -18.37
CA ASP A 119 -0.40 -8.69 -19.61
C ASP A 119 -1.88 -8.57 -20.02
N GLY A 120 -2.83 -8.82 -19.10
CA GLY A 120 -4.26 -8.70 -19.36
C GLY A 120 -4.83 -9.77 -20.30
N GLY A 121 -4.08 -10.81 -20.65
CA GLY A 121 -4.48 -11.90 -21.55
C GLY A 121 -5.57 -12.86 -21.03
N TRP A 122 -6.40 -12.42 -20.08
CA TRP A 122 -7.53 -13.18 -19.55
C TRP A 122 -8.84 -12.41 -19.80
N LEU A 123 -9.22 -12.32 -21.08
CA LEU A 123 -10.59 -12.09 -21.56
C LEU A 123 -10.80 -12.91 -22.82
#